data_AF-A0A957PVU8-F1
#
_entry.id   AF-A0A957PVU8-F1
#
_cell.length_a   1.000
_cell.length_b   1.000
_cell.length_c   1.000
_cell.angle_alpha   90.00
_cell.angle_beta   90.00
_cell.angle_gamma   90.00
#
_symmetry.space_group_name_H-M   'P 1'
#
loop_
_entity.id
_entity.type
_entity.pdbx_description
1 polymer ?
#
loop_
_entity_poly.entity_id
_entity_poly.type
_entity_poly.pdbx_seq_one_letter_code
_entity_poly.pdbx_strand_id
1 'polypeptide(L)'
;MHKHGKHGKLLPLEMITAVRCADRSVKHTLVEKVTTLFANRLTATQLVDALHTLGVPFLRGGSGVVYWAEPSVLLAGLAESDEARLRLALIPLLLTHPHFSADINIALKGLSPAAAITLRCYYTAAYWLQSKYHARIERCLDAMPSLPDLFSAELALPSDVTAEQALHLLATRQQELTGRVLNWHGTYEHALKTWLQYLELQHQWNQFPPTKLITS
;
A
#
# COMPACT_ATOMS: atom_id res chain seq x y z
N MET A 1 -26.50 -11.28 65.36
CA MET A 1 -27.14 -12.50 64.80
C MET A 1 -28.03 -12.08 63.64
N HIS A 2 -27.69 -12.44 62.41
CA HIS A 2 -28.59 -12.98 61.35
C HIS A 2 -27.79 -13.08 60.05
N LYS A 3 -27.55 -14.32 59.64
CA LYS A 3 -26.99 -14.73 58.36
C LYS A 3 -28.10 -14.73 57.31
N HIS A 4 -27.82 -14.26 56.10
CA HIS A 4 -28.37 -14.73 54.81
C HIS A 4 -27.52 -14.07 53.71
N GLY A 5 -26.79 -14.75 52.82
CA GLY A 5 -27.10 -15.99 52.14
C GLY A 5 -27.76 -15.68 50.80
N LYS A 6 -26.99 -15.31 49.77
CA LYS A 6 -27.47 -15.26 48.38
C LYS A 6 -26.58 -16.12 47.49
N HIS A 7 -27.20 -17.16 46.98
CA HIS A 7 -26.68 -18.18 46.10
C HIS A 7 -26.29 -17.59 44.73
N GLY A 8 -25.10 -17.94 44.27
CA GLY A 8 -24.70 -17.80 42.88
C GLY A 8 -25.53 -18.72 42.00
N LYS A 9 -26.11 -18.17 40.93
CA LYS A 9 -26.62 -18.96 39.81
C LYS A 9 -25.44 -19.31 38.91
N LEU A 10 -24.92 -20.53 39.06
CA LEU A 10 -24.12 -21.16 38.00
C LEU A 10 -25.04 -21.37 36.80
N LEU A 11 -24.62 -20.88 35.64
CA LEU A 11 -25.24 -21.22 34.36
C LEU A 11 -24.88 -22.67 34.00
N PRO A 12 -25.76 -23.40 33.28
CA PRO A 12 -25.53 -24.79 32.90
C PRO A 12 -24.35 -24.93 31.92
N LEU A 13 -23.47 -25.90 32.17
CA LEU A 13 -22.27 -26.20 31.38
C LEU A 13 -22.56 -26.70 29.93
N GLU A 14 -23.82 -26.91 29.56
CA GLU A 14 -24.23 -27.49 28.28
C GLU A 14 -24.36 -26.47 27.12
N MET A 15 -24.23 -25.16 27.38
CA MET A 15 -24.35 -24.10 26.35
C MET A 15 -23.03 -23.58 25.77
N ILE A 16 -21.87 -24.11 26.19
CA ILE A 16 -20.55 -23.62 25.71
C ILE A 16 -20.09 -24.36 24.44
N THR A 17 -20.68 -25.50 24.10
CA THR A 17 -20.22 -26.35 23.00
C THR A 17 -20.81 -25.98 21.63
N ALA A 18 -21.96 -25.29 21.57
CA ALA A 18 -22.63 -24.95 20.30
C ALA A 18 -22.05 -23.71 19.59
N VAL A 19 -21.39 -22.80 20.31
CA VAL A 19 -20.80 -21.58 19.71
C VAL A 19 -19.47 -21.88 18.99
N ARG A 20 -18.80 -23.01 19.29
CA ARG A 20 -17.54 -23.39 18.65
C ARG A 20 -17.67 -24.08 17.29
N CYS A 21 -18.86 -24.53 16.89
CA CYS A 21 -19.07 -25.18 15.59
C CYS A 21 -19.41 -24.20 14.45
N ALA A 22 -20.12 -23.10 14.74
CA ALA A 22 -20.45 -22.09 13.72
C ALA A 22 -19.24 -21.24 13.27
N ASP A 23 -18.26 -21.02 14.17
CA ASP A 23 -17.06 -20.22 13.88
C ASP A 23 -16.01 -20.97 13.04
N ARG A 24 -16.06 -22.31 12.98
CA ARG A 24 -15.09 -23.12 12.23
C ARG A 24 -15.46 -23.26 10.74
N SER A 25 -16.74 -23.25 10.40
CA SER A 25 -17.22 -23.35 9.00
C SER A 25 -17.01 -22.07 8.18
N VAL A 26 -17.10 -20.90 8.82
CA VAL A 26 -16.87 -19.60 8.18
C VAL A 26 -15.37 -19.38 7.90
N LYS A 27 -14.50 -19.80 8.83
CA LYS A 27 -13.04 -19.73 8.66
C LYS A 27 -12.54 -20.58 7.49
N HIS A 28 -13.11 -21.77 7.28
CA HIS A 28 -12.68 -22.64 6.17
C HIS A 28 -13.01 -22.05 4.79
N THR A 29 -14.21 -21.49 4.63
CA THR A 29 -14.65 -20.86 3.37
C THR A 29 -13.86 -19.58 3.05
N LEU A 30 -13.48 -18.81 4.08
CA LEU A 30 -12.62 -17.64 3.92
C LEU A 30 -11.18 -18.02 3.55
N VAL A 31 -10.61 -19.05 4.17
CA VAL A 31 -9.24 -19.50 3.86
C VAL A 31 -9.13 -20.06 2.44
N GLU A 32 -10.10 -20.84 1.96
CA GLU A 32 -10.09 -21.32 0.56
C GLU A 32 -10.24 -20.18 -0.46
N LYS A 33 -11.14 -19.21 -0.22
CA LYS A 33 -11.27 -18.04 -1.11
C LYS A 33 -10.01 -17.17 -1.12
N VAL A 34 -9.38 -16.96 0.04
CA VAL A 34 -8.12 -16.22 0.16
C VAL A 34 -7.00 -16.95 -0.59
N THR A 35 -6.92 -18.27 -0.49
CA THR A 35 -5.88 -19.06 -1.19
C THR A 35 -6.10 -19.05 -2.70
N THR A 36 -7.36 -19.07 -3.17
CA THR A 36 -7.69 -19.03 -4.60
C THR A 36 -7.44 -17.65 -5.22
N LEU A 37 -7.61 -16.57 -4.45
CA LEU A 37 -7.30 -15.20 -4.89
C LEU A 37 -5.81 -15.00 -5.22
N PHE A 38 -4.91 -15.74 -4.57
CA PHE A 38 -3.47 -15.62 -4.81
C PHE A 38 -2.91 -16.56 -5.90
N ALA A 39 -3.74 -17.47 -6.44
CA ALA A 39 -3.29 -18.42 -7.47
C ALA A 39 -3.07 -17.76 -8.84
N ASN A 40 -3.69 -16.61 -9.11
CA ASN A 40 -3.45 -15.82 -10.32
C ASN A 40 -2.53 -14.65 -10.02
N ARG A 41 -1.21 -14.89 -10.09
CA ARG A 41 -0.23 -13.81 -10.07
C ARG A 41 -0.39 -12.93 -11.31
N LEU A 42 -0.51 -11.62 -11.09
CA LEU A 42 -0.50 -10.64 -12.16
C LEU A 42 0.86 -10.64 -12.86
N THR A 43 0.85 -10.63 -14.19
CA THR A 43 2.07 -10.47 -14.98
C THR A 43 2.60 -9.04 -14.88
N ALA A 44 3.89 -8.83 -15.16
CA ALA A 44 4.47 -7.47 -15.21
C ALA A 44 3.69 -6.53 -16.14
N THR A 45 3.24 -7.01 -17.31
CA THR A 45 2.41 -6.25 -18.24
C THR A 45 1.07 -5.84 -17.62
N GLN A 46 0.37 -6.77 -16.97
CA GLN A 46 -0.90 -6.48 -16.29
C GLN A 46 -0.75 -5.50 -15.13
N LEU A 47 0.37 -5.57 -14.39
CA LEU A 47 0.68 -4.60 -13.34
C LEU A 47 0.88 -3.19 -13.90
N VAL A 48 1.59 -3.06 -15.02
CA VAL A 48 1.76 -1.75 -15.69
C VAL A 48 0.43 -1.23 -16.23
N ASP A 49 -0.35 -2.08 -16.90
CA ASP A 49 -1.67 -1.71 -17.43
C ASP A 49 -2.64 -1.28 -16.31
N ALA A 50 -2.58 -1.93 -15.14
CA ALA A 50 -3.33 -1.53 -13.95
C ALA A 50 -2.91 -0.15 -13.43
N LEU A 51 -1.61 0.10 -13.32
CA LEU A 51 -1.07 1.39 -12.89
C LEU A 51 -1.48 2.51 -13.86
N HIS A 52 -1.43 2.27 -15.17
CA HIS A 52 -1.88 3.24 -16.18
C HIS A 52 -3.37 3.53 -16.06
N THR A 53 -4.19 2.49 -15.88
CA THR A 53 -5.64 2.60 -15.68
C THR A 53 -5.97 3.45 -14.44
N LEU A 54 -5.15 3.36 -13.40
CA LEU A 54 -5.26 4.16 -12.18
C LEU A 54 -4.62 5.56 -12.28
N GLY A 55 -4.17 6.00 -13.45
CA GLY A 55 -3.56 7.32 -13.61
C GLY A 55 -2.16 7.42 -12.99
N VAL A 56 -1.45 6.30 -12.85
CA VAL A 56 -0.07 6.21 -12.35
C VAL A 56 0.89 5.77 -13.48
N PRO A 57 1.12 6.59 -14.52
CA PRO A 57 2.01 6.25 -15.64
C PRO A 57 3.49 6.46 -15.29
N PHE A 58 3.89 5.91 -14.14
CA PHE A 58 5.26 5.94 -13.62
C PHE A 58 6.20 5.04 -14.44
N LEU A 59 5.64 4.00 -15.06
CA LEU A 59 6.38 2.98 -15.79
C LEU A 59 6.02 3.01 -17.27
N ARG A 60 7.04 2.79 -18.11
CA ARG A 60 6.85 2.46 -19.52
C ARG A 60 6.74 0.95 -19.71
N GLY A 61 5.99 0.54 -20.71
CA GLY A 61 5.59 -0.84 -20.92
C GLY A 61 4.08 -0.98 -20.79
N GLY A 62 3.59 -2.22 -20.75
CA GLY A 62 2.16 -2.50 -20.81
C GLY A 62 1.71 -2.93 -22.20
N SER A 63 0.54 -3.55 -22.26
CA SER A 63 -0.10 -3.88 -23.53
C SER A 63 -0.92 -2.70 -24.07
N GLY A 64 -1.16 -1.68 -23.25
CA GLY A 64 -2.06 -0.57 -23.55
C GLY A 64 -3.54 -0.94 -23.41
N VAL A 65 -3.82 -2.16 -22.92
CA VAL A 65 -5.18 -2.61 -22.61
C VAL A 65 -5.54 -2.14 -21.21
N VAL A 66 -6.77 -1.66 -21.03
CA VAL A 66 -7.30 -1.32 -19.70
C VAL A 66 -7.37 -2.58 -18.85
N TYR A 67 -6.76 -2.53 -17.67
CA TYR A 67 -6.75 -3.65 -16.75
C TYR A 67 -7.16 -3.19 -15.35
N TRP A 68 -8.18 -3.81 -14.79
CA TRP A 68 -8.67 -3.54 -13.44
C TRP A 68 -8.28 -4.68 -12.52
N ALA A 69 -7.59 -4.35 -11.43
CA ALA A 69 -7.23 -5.28 -10.37
C ALA A 69 -7.81 -4.80 -9.05
N GLU A 70 -8.24 -5.74 -8.21
CA GLU A 70 -8.57 -5.46 -6.82
C GLU A 70 -7.36 -4.83 -6.10
N PRO A 71 -7.52 -3.78 -5.28
CA PRO A 71 -6.40 -3.04 -4.69
C PRO A 71 -5.42 -3.93 -3.92
N SER A 72 -5.93 -4.86 -3.11
CA SER A 72 -5.10 -5.81 -2.36
C SER A 72 -4.27 -6.73 -3.26
N VAL A 73 -4.84 -7.17 -4.39
CA VAL A 73 -4.16 -8.02 -5.39
C VAL A 73 -3.08 -7.22 -6.13
N LEU A 74 -3.37 -5.97 -6.50
CA LEU A 74 -2.40 -5.08 -7.14
C LEU A 74 -1.23 -4.76 -6.20
N LEU A 75 -1.50 -4.37 -4.96
CA LEU A 75 -0.48 -4.10 -3.95
C LEU A 75 0.42 -5.31 -3.71
N ALA A 76 -0.18 -6.51 -3.59
CA ALA A 76 0.57 -7.74 -3.43
C ALA A 76 1.42 -8.05 -4.68
N GLY A 77 0.84 -7.98 -5.88
CA GLY A 77 1.54 -8.25 -7.13
C GLY A 77 2.70 -7.29 -7.39
N LEU A 78 2.55 -6.00 -7.05
CA LEU A 78 3.65 -5.03 -7.13
C LEU A 78 4.75 -5.36 -6.13
N ALA A 79 4.41 -5.72 -4.88
CA ALA A 79 5.39 -6.05 -3.84
C ALA A 79 6.16 -7.36 -4.13
N GLU A 80 5.51 -8.37 -4.73
CA GLU A 80 6.13 -9.65 -5.10
C GLU A 80 6.90 -9.60 -6.43
N SER A 81 6.71 -8.57 -7.25
CA SER A 81 7.37 -8.48 -8.54
C SER A 81 8.90 -8.57 -8.40
N ASP A 82 9.55 -9.35 -9.27
CA ASP A 82 11.02 -9.43 -9.33
C ASP A 82 11.65 -8.15 -9.89
N GLU A 83 10.88 -7.32 -10.61
CA GLU A 83 11.35 -6.05 -11.17
C GLU A 83 11.33 -4.93 -10.14
N ALA A 84 12.51 -4.33 -9.87
CA ALA A 84 12.64 -3.25 -8.88
C ALA A 84 11.75 -2.04 -9.18
N ARG A 85 11.59 -1.69 -10.46
CA ARG A 85 10.75 -0.56 -10.88
C ARG A 85 9.26 -0.78 -10.59
N LEU A 86 8.76 -2.02 -10.69
CA LEU A 86 7.39 -2.37 -10.36
C LEU A 86 7.14 -2.27 -8.86
N ARG A 87 8.06 -2.81 -8.04
CA ARG A 87 8.00 -2.61 -6.59
C ARG A 87 7.98 -1.11 -6.26
N LEU A 88 8.84 -0.33 -6.91
CA LEU A 88 8.97 1.11 -6.65
C LEU A 88 7.70 1.91 -6.97
N ALA A 89 6.88 1.43 -7.91
CA ALA A 89 5.60 2.05 -8.27
C ALA A 89 4.56 2.04 -7.13
N LEU A 90 4.78 1.26 -6.06
CA LEU A 90 3.94 1.32 -4.85
C LEU A 90 3.88 2.74 -4.25
N ILE A 91 4.99 3.48 -4.26
CA ILE A 91 5.04 4.84 -3.70
C ILE A 91 4.09 5.78 -4.45
N PRO A 92 4.26 6.02 -5.78
CA PRO A 92 3.35 6.90 -6.50
C PRO A 92 1.92 6.35 -6.55
N LEU A 93 1.70 5.03 -6.53
CA LEU A 93 0.36 4.45 -6.43
C LEU A 93 -0.35 4.88 -5.13
N LEU A 94 0.30 4.72 -3.98
CA LEU A 94 -0.26 5.09 -2.67
C LEU A 94 -0.44 6.60 -2.51
N LEU A 95 0.45 7.38 -3.12
CA LEU A 95 0.32 8.84 -3.18
C LEU A 95 -0.74 9.31 -4.17
N THR A 96 -1.19 8.49 -5.12
CA THR A 96 -2.30 8.85 -6.02
C THR A 96 -3.63 8.36 -5.45
N HIS A 97 -3.61 7.21 -4.75
CA HIS A 97 -4.80 6.53 -4.21
C HIS A 97 -4.64 6.23 -2.72
N PRO A 98 -4.70 7.24 -1.82
CA PRO A 98 -4.48 7.00 -0.38
C PRO A 98 -5.50 6.04 0.27
N HIS A 99 -6.68 5.88 -0.32
CA HIS A 99 -7.72 4.95 0.14
C HIS A 99 -7.30 3.48 0.05
N PHE A 100 -6.29 3.15 -0.78
CA PHE A 100 -5.70 1.80 -0.84
C PHE A 100 -5.02 1.38 0.48
N SER A 101 -4.81 2.31 1.42
CA SER A 101 -4.35 2.01 2.78
C SER A 101 -5.25 1.01 3.51
N ALA A 102 -6.56 0.97 3.21
CA ALA A 102 -7.51 0.01 3.78
C ALA A 102 -7.19 -1.45 3.39
N ASP A 103 -6.56 -1.65 2.23
CA ASP A 103 -6.30 -2.97 1.64
C ASP A 103 -4.91 -3.53 1.96
N ILE A 104 -4.02 -2.73 2.56
CA ILE A 104 -2.64 -3.13 2.83
C ILE A 104 -2.57 -4.37 3.71
N ASN A 105 -3.35 -4.41 4.79
CA ASN A 105 -3.37 -5.56 5.70
C ASN A 105 -3.94 -6.83 5.05
N ILE A 106 -4.78 -6.69 4.02
CA ILE A 106 -5.29 -7.82 3.24
C ILE A 106 -4.17 -8.31 2.31
N ALA A 107 -3.51 -7.38 1.60
CA ALA A 107 -2.37 -7.70 0.73
C ALA A 107 -1.26 -8.44 1.49
N LEU A 108 -0.90 -7.99 2.70
CA LEU A 108 0.16 -8.58 3.52
C LEU A 108 -0.07 -10.07 3.88
N LYS A 109 -1.32 -10.55 3.97
CA LYS A 109 -1.61 -11.92 4.40
C LYS A 109 -1.11 -13.00 3.44
N GLY A 110 -0.98 -12.69 2.16
CA GLY A 110 -0.54 -13.63 1.12
C GLY A 110 0.91 -13.48 0.69
N LEU A 111 1.64 -12.49 1.24
CA LEU A 111 2.98 -12.15 0.78
C LEU A 111 4.06 -13.04 1.37
N SER A 112 5.08 -13.35 0.56
CA SER A 112 6.35 -13.83 1.10
C SER A 112 6.95 -12.82 2.10
N PRO A 113 7.76 -13.27 3.09
CA PRO A 113 8.34 -12.36 4.08
C PRO A 113 9.11 -11.17 3.46
N ALA A 114 9.86 -11.40 2.39
CA ALA A 114 10.63 -10.36 1.71
C ALA A 114 9.74 -9.32 1.00
N ALA A 115 8.68 -9.77 0.33
CA ALA A 115 7.70 -8.89 -0.29
C ALA A 115 6.91 -8.11 0.77
N ALA A 116 6.59 -8.74 1.90
CA ALA A 116 5.90 -8.11 3.02
C ALA A 116 6.74 -7.00 3.68
N ILE A 117 8.07 -7.18 3.79
CA ILE A 117 9.00 -6.12 4.22
C ILE A 117 8.97 -4.97 3.20
N THR A 118 9.03 -5.30 1.90
CA THR A 118 9.02 -4.29 0.84
C THR A 118 7.75 -3.44 0.88
N LEU A 119 6.58 -4.08 0.99
CA LEU A 119 5.30 -3.37 1.05
C LEU A 119 5.22 -2.42 2.25
N ARG A 120 5.62 -2.89 3.45
CA ARG A 120 5.66 -2.03 4.65
C ARG A 120 6.59 -0.84 4.48
N CYS A 121 7.84 -1.09 4.04
CA CYS A 121 8.82 -0.01 3.89
C CYS A 121 8.37 1.02 2.84
N TYR A 122 7.86 0.58 1.69
CA TYR A 122 7.43 1.52 0.64
C TYR A 122 6.13 2.24 1.00
N TYR A 123 5.22 1.60 1.75
CA TYR A 123 4.07 2.29 2.33
C TYR A 123 4.51 3.39 3.30
N THR A 124 5.38 3.08 4.25
CA THR A 124 5.88 4.06 5.23
C THR A 124 6.69 5.16 4.54
N ALA A 125 7.42 4.85 3.47
CA ALA A 125 8.07 5.87 2.65
C ALA A 125 7.05 6.81 2.00
N ALA A 126 5.97 6.29 1.41
CA ALA A 126 4.90 7.11 0.82
C ALA A 126 4.26 8.02 1.87
N TYR A 127 3.97 7.52 3.07
CA TYR A 127 3.45 8.32 4.19
C TYR A 127 4.36 9.52 4.52
N TRP A 128 5.66 9.29 4.75
CA TRP A 128 6.59 10.37 5.08
C TRP A 128 6.87 11.31 3.91
N LEU A 129 6.92 10.79 2.68
CA LEU A 129 7.05 11.60 1.46
C LEU A 129 5.85 12.51 1.26
N GLN A 130 4.62 12.05 1.54
CA GLN A 130 3.42 12.89 1.46
C GLN A 130 3.52 14.06 2.42
N SER A 131 3.94 13.80 3.67
CA SER A 131 4.15 14.86 4.67
C SER A 131 5.23 15.86 4.24
N LYS A 132 6.39 15.37 3.77
CA LYS A 132 7.50 16.21 3.31
C LYS A 132 7.17 17.07 2.09
N TYR A 133 6.38 16.55 1.15
CA TYR A 133 6.09 17.18 -0.13
C TYR A 133 4.64 17.65 -0.30
N HIS A 134 3.88 17.75 0.79
CA HIS A 134 2.44 18.04 0.81
C HIS A 134 2.04 19.17 -0.15
N ALA A 135 2.61 20.37 0.05
CA ALA A 135 2.29 21.55 -0.76
C ALA A 135 2.68 21.43 -2.25
N ARG A 136 3.59 20.53 -2.62
CA ARG A 136 3.94 20.27 -4.01
C ARG A 136 2.98 19.26 -4.64
N ILE A 137 2.59 18.24 -3.88
CA ILE A 137 1.61 17.24 -4.30
C ILE A 137 0.24 17.91 -4.51
N GLU A 138 -0.23 18.72 -3.57
CA GLU A 138 -1.52 19.44 -3.65
C GLU A 138 -1.62 20.46 -4.79
N ARG A 139 -0.49 20.92 -5.33
CA ARG A 139 -0.52 21.78 -6.54
C ARG A 139 -0.79 20.98 -7.81
N CYS A 140 -0.49 19.69 -7.79
CA CYS A 140 -0.59 18.82 -8.96
C CYS A 140 -1.83 17.92 -8.90
N LEU A 141 -2.23 17.53 -7.69
CA LEU A 141 -3.43 16.75 -7.40
C LEU A 141 -4.37 17.63 -6.58
N ASP A 142 -5.67 17.51 -6.81
CA ASP A 142 -6.68 18.14 -5.95
C ASP A 142 -6.51 17.70 -4.48
N ALA A 143 -7.25 18.33 -3.56
CA ALA A 143 -7.20 18.05 -2.13
C ALA A 143 -7.27 16.54 -1.85
N MET A 144 -6.19 15.99 -1.29
CA MET A 144 -5.99 14.56 -1.14
C MET A 144 -5.90 14.18 0.33
N PRO A 145 -6.61 13.12 0.79
CA PRO A 145 -6.49 12.66 2.16
C PRO A 145 -5.07 12.23 2.52
N SER A 146 -4.65 12.52 3.74
CA SER A 146 -3.38 12.03 4.28
C SER A 146 -3.41 10.51 4.44
N LEU A 147 -2.30 9.85 4.08
CA LEU A 147 -2.08 8.44 4.37
C LEU A 147 -2.03 8.23 5.90
N PRO A 148 -2.71 7.20 6.44
CA PRO A 148 -2.57 6.86 7.84
C PRO A 148 -1.21 6.20 8.11
N ASP A 149 -0.63 6.45 9.29
CA ASP A 149 0.55 5.71 9.72
C ASP A 149 0.16 4.30 10.19
N LEU A 150 0.55 3.29 9.41
CA LEU A 150 0.24 1.89 9.71
C LEU A 150 1.42 1.13 10.33
N PHE A 151 2.67 1.57 10.09
CA PHE A 151 3.85 0.73 10.34
C PHE A 151 5.03 1.44 10.98
N SER A 152 5.01 2.74 11.27
CA SER A 152 6.17 3.38 11.92
C SER A 152 6.54 2.70 13.24
N ALA A 153 5.54 2.35 14.06
CA ALA A 153 5.76 1.61 15.30
C ALA A 153 6.34 0.20 15.05
N GLU A 154 5.81 -0.55 14.08
CA GLU A 154 6.32 -1.88 13.71
C GLU A 154 7.77 -1.82 13.20
N LEU A 155 8.11 -0.77 12.44
CA LEU A 155 9.43 -0.53 11.89
C LEU A 155 10.38 0.16 12.89
N ALA A 156 9.95 0.37 14.14
CA ALA A 156 10.70 1.03 15.19
C ALA A 156 11.20 2.44 14.82
N LEU A 157 10.38 3.19 14.07
CA LEU A 157 10.65 4.60 13.78
C LEU A 157 10.16 5.50 14.92
N PRO A 158 10.96 6.50 15.35
CA PRO A 158 10.53 7.46 16.35
C PRO A 158 9.40 8.35 15.82
N SER A 159 8.49 8.77 16.70
CA SER A 159 7.35 9.63 16.35
C SER A 159 7.69 11.13 16.38
N ASP A 160 8.80 11.52 17.00
CA ASP A 160 9.22 12.91 17.26
C ASP A 160 10.36 13.36 16.34
N VAL A 161 10.33 12.94 15.08
CA VAL A 161 11.33 13.32 14.08
C VAL A 161 10.70 14.01 12.88
N THR A 162 11.51 14.78 12.16
CA THR A 162 11.09 15.35 10.88
C THR A 162 10.91 14.27 9.82
N ALA A 163 10.10 14.55 8.79
CA ALA A 163 9.90 13.60 7.69
C ALA A 163 11.20 13.21 6.97
N GLU A 164 12.17 14.14 6.85
CA GLU A 164 13.50 13.86 6.28
C GLU A 164 14.26 12.83 7.12
N GLN A 165 14.32 13.06 8.44
CA GLN A 165 14.97 12.15 9.38
C GLN A 165 14.28 10.78 9.38
N ALA A 166 12.95 10.74 9.36
CA ALA A 166 12.18 9.51 9.30
C ALA A 166 12.49 8.68 8.04
N LEU A 167 12.63 9.33 6.87
CA LEU A 167 13.00 8.66 5.62
C LEU A 167 14.42 8.10 5.65
N HIS A 168 15.37 8.82 6.26
CA HIS A 168 16.73 8.32 6.48
C HIS A 168 16.76 7.11 7.44
N LEU A 169 16.02 7.17 8.55
CA LEU A 169 15.91 6.06 9.51
C LEU A 169 15.25 4.84 8.87
N LEU A 170 14.18 5.05 8.10
CA LEU A 170 13.51 4.00 7.34
C LEU A 170 14.44 3.33 6.32
N ALA A 171 15.26 4.10 5.62
CA ALA A 171 16.24 3.57 4.68
C ALA A 171 17.27 2.65 5.36
N THR A 172 17.81 3.08 6.50
CA THR A 172 18.70 2.25 7.34
C THR A 172 17.98 0.99 7.80
N ARG A 173 16.74 1.12 8.27
CA ARG A 173 15.94 -0.01 8.74
C ARG A 173 15.64 -1.01 7.62
N GLN A 174 15.31 -0.55 6.41
CA GLN A 174 15.08 -1.44 5.27
C GLN A 174 16.38 -2.18 4.88
N GLN A 175 17.53 -1.52 4.93
CA GLN A 175 18.82 -2.18 4.71
C GLN A 175 19.07 -3.30 5.73
N GLU A 176 18.80 -3.08 7.02
CA GLU A 176 18.90 -4.11 8.07
C GLU A 176 17.96 -5.29 7.81
N LEU A 177 16.68 -5.01 7.55
CA LEU A 177 15.65 -6.03 7.36
C LEU A 177 15.87 -6.88 6.10
N THR A 178 16.45 -6.29 5.06
CA THR A 178 16.68 -6.97 3.77
C THR A 178 18.10 -7.53 3.61
N GLY A 179 19.05 -7.09 4.44
CA GLY A 179 20.49 -7.37 4.28
C GLY A 179 21.12 -6.74 3.04
N ARG A 180 20.42 -5.83 2.34
CA ARG A 180 20.88 -5.22 1.09
C ARG A 180 21.38 -3.80 1.33
N VAL A 181 22.65 -3.57 1.03
CA VAL A 181 23.29 -2.25 1.10
C VAL A 181 22.96 -1.49 -0.19
N LEU A 182 21.92 -0.67 -0.14
CA LEU A 182 21.46 0.16 -1.25
C LEU A 182 21.13 1.57 -0.73
N ASN A 183 21.17 2.57 -1.62
CA ASN A 183 20.69 3.91 -1.29
C ASN A 183 19.14 3.94 -1.30
N TRP A 184 18.52 3.34 -0.27
CA TRP A 184 17.07 3.27 -0.14
C TRP A 184 16.42 4.65 -0.03
N HIS A 185 17.03 5.57 0.73
CA HIS A 185 16.57 6.96 0.83
C HIS A 185 16.48 7.63 -0.55
N GLY A 186 17.58 7.57 -1.32
CA GLY A 186 17.62 8.08 -2.68
C GLY A 186 16.64 7.37 -3.62
N THR A 187 16.36 6.09 -3.38
CA THR A 187 15.38 5.31 -4.15
C THR A 187 13.95 5.83 -3.94
N TYR A 188 13.55 6.10 -2.69
CA TYR A 188 12.22 6.65 -2.41
C TYR A 188 12.05 8.06 -3.01
N GLU A 189 13.05 8.91 -2.78
CA GLU A 189 13.13 10.27 -3.31
C GLU A 189 13.04 10.30 -4.84
N HIS A 190 13.75 9.38 -5.51
CA HIS A 190 13.74 9.27 -6.94
C HIS A 190 12.34 8.92 -7.47
N ALA A 191 11.67 7.94 -6.86
CA ALA A 191 10.32 7.55 -7.23
C ALA A 191 9.34 8.73 -7.19
N LEU A 192 9.35 9.47 -6.07
CA LEU A 192 8.51 10.65 -5.91
C LEU A 192 8.86 11.73 -6.94
N LYS A 193 10.14 12.07 -7.11
CA LYS A 193 10.57 13.15 -8.01
C LYS A 193 10.18 12.88 -9.45
N THR A 194 10.39 11.65 -9.94
CA THR A 194 10.01 11.26 -11.29
C THR A 194 8.49 11.32 -11.48
N TRP A 195 7.71 10.87 -10.50
CA TRP A 195 6.26 10.97 -10.55
C TRP A 195 5.74 12.42 -10.50
N LEU A 196 6.29 13.26 -9.61
CA LEU A 196 5.94 14.69 -9.55
C LEU A 196 6.27 15.43 -10.84
N GLN A 197 7.43 15.16 -11.46
CA GLN A 197 7.79 15.73 -12.76
C GLN A 197 6.76 15.37 -13.83
N TYR A 198 6.28 14.12 -13.82
CA TYR A 198 5.20 13.70 -14.72
C TYR A 198 3.91 14.50 -14.48
N LEU A 199 3.47 14.60 -13.22
CA LEU A 199 2.24 15.34 -12.88
C LEU A 199 2.34 16.84 -13.24
N GLU A 200 3.49 17.45 -12.98
CA GLU A 200 3.74 18.86 -13.31
C GLU A 200 3.66 19.10 -14.82
N LEU A 201 4.23 18.19 -15.63
CA LEU A 201 4.11 18.25 -17.09
C LEU A 201 2.67 18.09 -17.57
N GLN A 202 1.91 17.14 -17.00
CA GLN A 202 0.49 16.99 -17.31
C GLN A 202 -0.31 18.24 -16.96
N HIS A 203 -0.06 18.82 -15.79
CA HIS A 203 -0.72 20.05 -15.36
C HIS A 203 -0.41 21.22 -16.30
N GLN A 204 0.85 21.38 -16.74
CA GLN A 204 1.24 22.40 -17.72
C GLN A 204 0.55 22.19 -19.08
N TRP A 205 0.48 20.96 -19.58
CA TRP A 205 -0.20 20.66 -20.85
C TRP A 205 -1.70 20.92 -20.80
N ASN A 206 -2.34 20.67 -19.65
CA ASN A 206 -3.75 20.97 -19.46
C ASN A 206 -4.03 22.48 -19.40
N GLN A 207 -3.07 23.28 -18.94
CA GLN A 207 -3.17 24.75 -18.96
C GLN A 207 -2.95 25.36 -20.35
N PHE A 208 -2.13 24.72 -21.19
CA PHE A 208 -1.79 25.19 -22.54
C PHE A 208 -2.06 24.09 -23.59
N PRO A 209 -3.33 23.79 -23.90
CA PRO A 209 -3.64 22.79 -24.90
C PRO A 209 -3.00 23.19 -26.23
N PRO A 210 -2.32 22.28 -26.95
CA PRO A 210 -1.68 22.62 -28.21
C PRO A 210 -2.71 23.21 -29.16
N THR A 211 -2.52 24.47 -29.54
CA THR A 211 -3.39 25.18 -30.49
C THR A 211 -3.47 24.31 -31.73
N LYS A 212 -4.67 23.80 -32.05
CA LYS A 212 -4.87 23.00 -33.26
C LYS A 212 -4.33 23.79 -34.44
N LEU A 213 -3.21 23.35 -35.01
CA LEU A 213 -2.70 23.90 -36.26
C LEU A 213 -3.79 23.64 -37.29
N ILE A 214 -4.54 24.68 -37.64
CA ILE A 214 -5.58 24.66 -38.66
C ILE A 214 -4.86 24.33 -39.96
N THR A 215 -4.93 23.07 -40.38
CA THR A 215 -4.49 22.65 -41.70
C THR A 215 -5.51 23.20 -42.70
N SER A 216 -5.05 24.12 -43.54
CA SER A 216 -5.81 24.74 -44.63
C SER A 216 -5.70 23.91 -45.91
#